data_AF-A0A0C9M8Y5-F1
#
_entry.id   AF-A0A0C9M8Y5-F1
#
_cell.length_a   1.000
_cell.length_b   1.000
_cell.length_c   1.000
_cell.angle_alpha   90.00
_cell.angle_beta   90.00
_cell.angle_gamma   90.00
#
_symmetry.space_group_name_H-M   'P 1'
#
loop_
_entity.id
_entity.type
_entity.pdbx_description
1 polymer ?
#
loop_
_entity_poly.entity_id
_entity_poly.type
_entity_poly.pdbx_seq_one_letter_code
_entity_poly.pdbx_strand_id
1 'polypeptide(L)'
;MSNHQSTSFSSFSSSSTSNGQSTSSHFTQSVNTNADGTTVRHTSQNNGEPVREQVSQFDPQGRQLVGDQNGGQAQIEDVTDADKQYEERIEDEYAKREGGA
;
A
#
# COMPACT_ATOMS: atom_id res chain seq x y z
N MET A 1 17.90 19.11 22.51
CA MET A 1 16.95 17.97 22.43
C MET A 1 16.75 17.68 20.96
N SER A 2 16.95 16.44 20.52
CA SER A 2 16.76 16.06 19.11
C SER A 2 15.28 15.81 18.85
N ASN A 3 14.66 16.63 18.00
CA ASN A 3 13.36 16.30 17.42
C ASN A 3 13.59 15.20 16.37
N HIS A 4 13.16 13.97 16.66
CA HIS A 4 13.20 12.88 15.70
C HIS A 4 12.00 13.01 14.77
N GLN A 5 12.25 13.35 13.51
CA GLN A 5 11.28 13.33 12.43
C GLN A 5 11.75 12.34 11.38
N SER A 6 10.85 11.44 10.97
CA SER A 6 11.12 10.40 9.98
C SER A 6 10.07 10.45 8.90
N THR A 7 10.50 10.30 7.64
CA THR A 7 9.61 10.25 6.49
C THR A 7 9.98 9.09 5.60
N SER A 8 8.99 8.30 5.21
CA SER A 8 9.16 7.17 4.29
C SER A 8 8.16 7.26 3.16
N PHE A 9 8.55 6.81 1.98
CA PHE A 9 7.74 6.82 0.78
C PHE A 9 7.92 5.50 0.03
N SER A 10 6.82 4.90 -0.40
CA SER A 10 6.80 3.73 -1.26
C SER A 10 5.78 3.93 -2.38
N SER A 11 6.10 3.40 -3.56
CA SER A 11 5.22 3.46 -4.72
C SER A 11 5.27 2.16 -5.49
N PHE A 12 4.13 1.70 -5.93
CA PHE A 12 3.96 0.51 -6.75
C PHE A 12 3.10 0.87 -7.96
N SER A 13 3.51 0.39 -9.13
CA SER A 13 2.72 0.53 -10.36
C SER A 13 2.73 -0.78 -11.11
N SER A 14 1.56 -1.23 -11.52
CA SER A 14 1.40 -2.37 -12.42
C SER A 14 0.69 -1.92 -13.69
N SER A 15 1.07 -2.53 -14.80
CA SER A 15 0.32 -2.39 -16.05
C SER A 15 0.26 -3.73 -16.74
N SER A 16 -0.87 -4.01 -17.38
CA SER A 16 -1.10 -5.22 -18.13
C SER A 16 -1.86 -4.89 -19.40
N THR A 17 -1.41 -5.48 -20.50
CA THR A 17 -1.96 -5.25 -21.83
C THR A 17 -2.49 -6.56 -22.36
N SER A 18 -3.77 -6.64 -22.66
CA SER A 18 -4.41 -7.83 -23.22
C SER A 18 -5.34 -7.44 -24.36
N ASN A 19 -5.18 -8.10 -25.52
CA ASN A 19 -5.95 -7.82 -26.74
C ASN A 19 -6.03 -6.32 -27.11
N GLY A 20 -4.92 -5.58 -26.90
CA GLY A 20 -4.85 -4.14 -27.19
C GLY A 20 -5.50 -3.22 -26.15
N GLN A 21 -6.11 -3.77 -25.09
CA GLN A 21 -6.58 -3.00 -23.94
C GLN A 21 -5.51 -2.97 -22.85
N SER A 22 -5.14 -1.77 -22.40
CA SER A 22 -4.19 -1.57 -21.31
C SER A 22 -4.94 -1.27 -20.01
N THR A 23 -4.68 -2.07 -18.99
CA THR A 23 -5.01 -1.77 -17.60
C THR A 23 -3.75 -1.30 -16.88
N SER A 24 -3.88 -0.28 -16.05
CA SER A 24 -2.80 0.15 -15.17
C SER A 24 -3.37 0.43 -13.79
N SER A 25 -2.58 0.15 -12.78
CA SER A 25 -2.87 0.44 -11.40
C SER A 25 -1.64 1.09 -10.79
N HIS A 26 -1.85 2.13 -10.00
CA HIS A 26 -0.79 2.72 -9.21
C HIS A 26 -1.23 2.90 -7.78
N PHE A 27 -0.26 2.68 -6.90
CA PHE A 27 -0.39 2.76 -5.47
C PHE A 27 0.80 3.54 -4.93
N THR A 28 0.55 4.49 -4.06
CA THR A 28 1.61 5.20 -3.32
C THR A 28 1.26 5.24 -1.85
N GLN A 29 2.28 5.16 -1.02
CA GLN A 29 2.17 5.26 0.42
C GLN A 29 3.24 6.23 0.92
N SER A 30 2.83 7.13 1.81
CA SER A 30 3.74 8.04 2.49
C SER A 30 3.49 7.96 4.00
N VAL A 31 4.58 7.88 4.75
CA VAL A 31 4.57 7.82 6.21
C VAL A 31 5.38 8.99 6.71
N ASN A 32 4.82 9.78 7.62
CA ASN A 32 5.50 10.89 8.27
C ASN A 32 5.32 10.74 9.78
N THR A 33 6.42 10.58 10.49
CA THR A 33 6.46 10.44 11.94
C THR A 33 7.16 11.65 12.54
N ASN A 34 6.52 12.29 13.51
CA ASN A 34 7.05 13.40 14.28
C ASN A 34 6.75 13.17 15.78
N ALA A 35 7.12 14.14 16.62
CA ALA A 35 6.88 14.06 18.06
C ALA A 35 5.38 14.02 18.43
N ASP A 36 4.51 14.52 17.56
CA ASP A 36 3.05 14.56 17.75
C ASP A 36 2.35 13.27 17.30
N GLY A 37 3.01 12.42 16.51
CA GLY A 37 2.46 11.15 16.07
C GLY A 37 2.97 10.68 14.71
N THR A 38 2.20 9.80 14.08
CA THR A 38 2.48 9.28 12.73
C THR A 38 1.30 9.52 11.82
N THR A 39 1.55 10.07 10.62
CA THR A 39 0.56 10.22 9.56
C THR A 39 0.93 9.28 8.43
N VAL A 40 -0.01 8.44 8.02
CA VAL A 40 0.10 7.55 6.87
C VAL A 40 -0.89 8.01 5.82
N ARG A 41 -0.44 8.22 4.58
CA ARG A 41 -1.31 8.52 3.44
C ARG A 41 -1.13 7.46 2.37
N HIS A 42 -2.23 6.87 1.92
CA HIS A 42 -2.28 5.94 0.81
C HIS A 42 -3.04 6.59 -0.35
N THR A 43 -2.49 6.45 -1.56
CA THR A 43 -3.15 6.88 -2.79
C THR A 43 -3.21 5.68 -3.73
N SER A 44 -4.40 5.38 -4.25
CA SER A 44 -4.60 4.32 -5.24
C SER A 44 -5.40 4.85 -6.42
N GLN A 45 -4.99 4.50 -7.63
CA GLN A 45 -5.74 4.82 -8.84
C GLN A 45 -5.53 3.76 -9.91
N ASN A 46 -6.66 3.30 -10.45
CA ASN A 46 -6.72 2.42 -11.60
C ASN A 46 -6.98 3.23 -12.88
N ASN A 47 -6.64 2.65 -14.02
CA ASN A 47 -6.86 3.25 -15.32
C ASN A 47 -8.36 3.51 -15.55
N GLY A 48 -8.73 4.79 -15.73
CA GLY A 48 -10.12 5.21 -15.92
C GLY A 48 -10.93 5.40 -14.63
N GLU A 49 -10.34 5.17 -13.45
CA GLU A 49 -10.99 5.46 -12.17
C GLU A 49 -10.48 6.76 -11.54
N PRO A 50 -11.30 7.46 -10.73
CA PRO A 50 -10.83 8.59 -9.94
C PRO A 50 -9.80 8.12 -8.91
N VAL A 51 -8.87 9.01 -8.56
CA VAL A 51 -7.91 8.77 -7.50
C VAL A 51 -8.61 8.62 -6.16
N ARG A 52 -8.20 7.60 -5.39
CA ARG A 52 -8.66 7.36 -4.03
C ARG A 52 -7.52 7.66 -3.07
N GLU A 53 -7.74 8.61 -2.17
CA GLU A 53 -6.81 8.95 -1.09
C GLU A 53 -7.38 8.49 0.24
N GLN A 54 -6.53 7.88 1.07
CA GLN A 54 -6.84 7.50 2.44
C GLN A 54 -5.75 8.06 3.36
N VAL A 55 -6.18 8.73 4.43
CA VAL A 55 -5.26 9.32 5.43
C VAL A 55 -5.59 8.74 6.80
N SER A 56 -4.56 8.15 7.43
CA SER A 56 -4.62 7.62 8.79
C SER A 56 -3.65 8.37 9.68
N GLN A 57 -4.10 8.78 10.85
CA GLN A 57 -3.27 9.45 11.85
C GLN A 57 -3.19 8.59 13.11
N PHE A 58 -2.01 8.54 13.69
CA PHE A 58 -1.68 7.75 14.88
C PHE A 58 -1.05 8.68 15.91
N ASP A 59 -1.41 8.50 17.18
CA ASP A 59 -0.78 9.20 18.28
C ASP A 59 0.64 8.67 18.56
N PRO A 60 1.44 9.33 19.40
CA PRO A 60 2.79 8.86 19.76
C PRO A 60 2.80 7.52 20.50
N GLN A 61 1.65 7.06 21.01
CA GLN A 61 1.48 5.76 21.66
C GLN A 61 1.04 4.67 20.67
N GLY A 62 0.96 4.99 19.37
CA GLY A 62 0.58 4.08 18.29
C GLY A 62 -0.92 3.86 18.14
N ARG A 63 -1.76 4.62 18.86
CA ARG A 63 -3.22 4.50 18.75
C ARG A 63 -3.71 5.34 17.58
N GLN A 64 -4.56 4.79 16.75
CA GLN A 64 -5.18 5.53 15.66
C GLN A 64 -6.04 6.66 16.24
N LEU A 65 -5.69 7.91 15.90
CA LEU A 65 -6.51 9.08 16.15
C LEU A 65 -7.62 9.05 15.11
N VAL A 66 -8.86 8.79 15.56
CA VAL A 66 -10.09 8.63 14.77
C VAL A 66 -10.01 9.37 13.42
N GLY A 67 -9.85 8.59 12.34
CA GLY A 67 -10.02 9.05 10.97
C GLY A 67 -11.52 9.12 10.67
N ASP A 68 -12.10 10.30 10.85
CA ASP A 68 -13.52 10.55 10.62
C ASP A 68 -13.86 10.54 9.12
N GLN A 69 -14.73 9.59 8.73
CA GLN A 69 -15.86 9.78 7.80
C GLN A 69 -15.61 10.15 6.32
N ASN A 70 -14.88 9.36 5.53
CA ASN A 70 -15.31 9.03 4.16
C ASN A 70 -14.40 8.00 3.49
N GLY A 71 -14.92 6.81 3.19
CA GLY A 71 -14.32 5.93 2.18
C GLY A 71 -13.42 4.83 2.73
N GLY A 72 -14.03 3.67 2.95
CA GLY A 72 -13.37 2.38 2.82
C GLY A 72 -12.49 1.97 4.00
N GLN A 73 -13.02 1.08 4.82
CA GLN A 73 -12.29 0.28 5.78
C GLN A 73 -11.03 -0.33 5.12
N ALA A 74 -9.86 0.20 5.46
CA ALA A 74 -8.63 -0.56 5.38
C ALA A 74 -7.98 -0.42 6.75
N GLN A 75 -8.31 -1.37 7.64
CA GLN A 75 -7.48 -1.59 8.80
C GLN A 75 -6.11 -1.98 8.26
N ILE A 76 -5.12 -1.12 8.47
CA ILE A 76 -3.72 -1.51 8.26
C ILE A 76 -3.41 -2.41 9.46
N GLU A 77 -3.80 -3.68 9.36
CA GLU A 77 -3.19 -4.74 10.18
C GLU A 77 -1.69 -4.72 9.86
N ASP A 78 -0.87 -4.77 10.89
CA ASP A 78 0.59 -4.90 10.79
C ASP A 78 0.91 -6.07 9.84
N VAL A 79 1.41 -5.74 8.64
CA VAL A 79 1.55 -6.66 7.49
C VAL A 79 2.81 -7.53 7.62
N THR A 80 3.27 -7.82 8.83
CA THR A 80 4.50 -8.60 9.03
C THR A 80 4.33 -10.09 8.66
N ASP A 81 3.10 -10.61 8.63
CA ASP A 81 2.80 -12.00 8.25
C ASP A 81 2.20 -12.18 6.85
N ALA A 82 1.64 -11.13 6.23
CA ALA A 82 0.94 -11.26 4.93
C ALA A 82 1.89 -11.15 3.71
N ASP A 83 3.07 -10.57 3.86
CA ASP A 83 4.09 -10.48 2.79
C ASP A 83 4.60 -11.87 2.37
N LYS A 84 4.76 -12.80 3.31
CA LYS A 84 5.19 -14.18 3.00
C LYS A 84 4.18 -14.96 2.15
N GLN A 85 2.89 -14.75 2.38
CA GLN A 85 1.82 -15.44 1.65
C GLN A 85 1.59 -14.85 0.25
N TYR A 86 2.13 -13.67 -0.03
CA TYR A 86 2.09 -13.06 -1.36
C TYR A 86 3.25 -13.56 -2.23
N GLU A 87 4.46 -13.68 -1.67
CA GLU A 87 5.62 -14.26 -2.37
C GLU A 87 5.38 -15.73 -2.77
N GLU A 88 4.87 -16.58 -1.87
CA GLU A 88 4.60 -18.01 -2.18
C GLU A 88 3.58 -18.20 -3.32
N ARG A 89 2.57 -17.33 -3.43
CA ARG A 89 1.56 -17.41 -4.50
C ARG A 89 2.08 -16.96 -5.87
N ILE A 90 3.11 -16.12 -5.90
CA ILE A 90 3.74 -15.66 -7.14
C ILE A 90 4.70 -16.74 -7.68
N GLU A 91 5.34 -17.52 -6.81
CA GLU A 91 6.28 -18.57 -7.22
C GLU A 91 5.60 -19.83 -7.79
N ASP A 92 4.43 -20.22 -7.27
CA ASP A 92 3.70 -21.42 -7.72
C ASP A 92 3.17 -21.32 -9.17
N GLU A 93 2.92 -20.12 -9.70
CA GLU A 93 2.51 -19.92 -11.09
C GLU A 93 3.67 -20.01 -12.08
N TYR A 94 4.91 -19.75 -11.65
CA TYR A 94 6.08 -19.80 -12.54
C TYR A 94 6.59 -21.23 -12.76
N ALA A 95 6.35 -22.14 -11.82
CA ALA A 95 6.79 -23.54 -11.92
C ALA A 95 5.89 -24.42 -12.81
N LYS A 96 4.63 -24.02 -13.08
CA LYS A 96 3.67 -24.87 -13.79
C LYS A 96 3.69 -24.73 -15.32
N ARG A 97 4.47 -23.77 -15.84
CA ARG A 97 4.70 -23.58 -17.29
C ARG A 97 6.19 -23.63 -17.61
N GLU A 98 6.79 -24.80 -17.43
CA GLU A 98 7.76 -25.43 -18.34
C GLU A 98 8.51 -26.53 -17.60
N GLY A 99 7.79 -27.61 -17.28
CA GLY A 99 8.40 -28.93 -17.42
C GLY A 99 8.25 -29.36 -18.88
N GLY A 100 9.36 -29.43 -19.63
CA GLY A 100 9.44 -30.28 -20.82
C GLY A 100 10.22 -29.77 -22.03
N ALA A 101 11.55 -29.66 -21.91
CA ALA A 101 12.54 -30.09 -22.93
C ALA A 101 13.94 -30.10 -22.31
#